data_AF-A0A0N0VFH5-F1
#
_entry.id   AF-A0A0N0VFH5-F1
#
_cell.length_a   1.000
_cell.length_b   1.000
_cell.length_c   1.000
_cell.angle_alpha   90.00
_cell.angle_beta   90.00
_cell.angle_gamma   90.00
#
_symmetry.space_group_name_H-M   'P 1'
#
loop_
_entity.id
_entity.type
_entity.pdbx_description
1 polymer ?
#
loop_
_entity_poly.entity_id
_entity_poly.type
_entity_poly.pdbx_seq_one_letter_code
_entity_poly.pdbx_strand_id
1 'polypeptide(L)'
;MPLETSAQVHNAHDVLRSIRRVKTQMQLQETYGGFLAFIRTSRQKMLERAARAEAARTRSSPKDPLRTAASASPSHDSLEAQGAMSQLKQVSLLAGAFCRRVEYVLRSTYAYADVDDAMPHGPATVRVNTCMAELAAELRLFNTPALNRFLSVAGKDEAPTWSAAGSSPVDCTLSYATGDLNDYCLYRRLRAHDYLQQLLAQPQCNTASITRVIVTINETLSAPVDAFELCAGDEAVETTCVVTPLRDPISQTVMRTPARGSNCVHLEMFDVENFVKATQQRSLGTVDVGGPCPLCSQFISLAAIRVDRRAMEAMEEYEKFNGDSSDTAARVPLDADCALEWNTERRTVRVVHGKRSAMDASTTALTEDGNDADTPRKSSRSEPAGTATKKRRIEIGGHVLYAD
;
A
#
# COMPACT_ATOMS: atom_id res chain seq x y z
N MET A 1 -25.89 -6.14 -15.68
CA MET A 1 -26.90 -5.52 -14.80
C MET A 1 -26.87 -6.25 -13.46
N PRO A 2 -26.08 -5.79 -12.47
CA PRO A 2 -26.08 -6.39 -11.15
C PRO A 2 -27.38 -6.01 -10.44
N LEU A 3 -28.07 -7.01 -9.91
CA LEU A 3 -29.24 -6.84 -9.05
C LEU A 3 -28.80 -6.11 -7.78
N GLU A 4 -29.15 -4.82 -7.66
CA GLU A 4 -29.10 -4.06 -6.41
C GLU A 4 -30.09 -4.69 -5.42
N THR A 5 -29.63 -5.73 -4.72
CA THR A 5 -30.32 -6.25 -3.55
C THR A 5 -30.29 -5.15 -2.49
N SER A 6 -31.46 -4.71 -2.03
CA SER A 6 -31.54 -3.67 -1.00
C SER A 6 -30.73 -4.15 0.21
N ALA A 7 -29.66 -3.42 0.52
CA ALA A 7 -28.71 -3.84 1.54
C ALA A 7 -29.39 -3.71 2.91
N GLN A 8 -29.98 -4.81 3.38
CA GLN A 8 -30.57 -4.89 4.71
C GLN A 8 -29.47 -4.58 5.72
N VAL A 9 -29.55 -3.44 6.39
CA VAL A 9 -28.53 -3.04 7.38
C VAL A 9 -28.55 -4.06 8.51
N HIS A 10 -27.55 -4.93 8.54
CA HIS A 10 -27.44 -5.97 9.55
C HIS A 10 -27.22 -5.34 10.93
N ASN A 11 -27.97 -5.79 11.93
CA ASN A 11 -27.70 -5.43 13.31
C ASN A 11 -26.35 -6.06 13.72
N ALA A 12 -25.59 -5.42 14.62
CA ALA A 12 -24.33 -5.94 15.15
C ALA A 12 -24.47 -7.38 15.68
N HIS A 13 -25.63 -7.72 16.25
CA HIS A 13 -25.95 -9.07 16.68
C HIS A 13 -25.98 -10.09 15.53
N ASP A 14 -26.53 -9.73 14.37
CA ASP A 14 -26.63 -10.62 13.21
C ASP A 14 -25.26 -10.85 12.58
N VAL A 15 -24.44 -9.79 12.51
CA VAL A 15 -23.04 -9.87 12.10
C VAL A 15 -22.27 -10.83 13.02
N LEU A 16 -22.36 -10.64 14.35
CA LEU A 16 -21.70 -11.52 15.31
C LEU A 16 -22.16 -12.98 15.17
N ARG A 17 -23.46 -13.19 14.96
CA ARG A 17 -24.05 -14.52 14.75
C ARG A 17 -23.50 -15.15 13.47
N SER A 18 -23.36 -14.39 12.40
CA SER A 18 -22.75 -14.84 11.14
C SER A 18 -21.30 -15.24 11.37
N ILE A 19 -20.48 -14.39 12.01
CA ILE A 19 -19.09 -14.69 12.39
C ILE A 19 -18.98 -16.00 13.17
N ARG A 20 -19.79 -16.19 14.21
CA ARG A 20 -19.76 -17.41 15.03
C ARG A 20 -20.11 -18.69 14.24
N ARG A 21 -20.89 -18.56 13.16
CA ARG A 21 -21.34 -19.69 12.33
C ARG A 21 -20.34 -20.09 11.25
N VAL A 22 -19.35 -19.26 10.94
CA VAL A 22 -18.34 -19.55 9.92
C VAL A 22 -17.57 -20.82 10.28
N LYS A 23 -17.76 -21.92 9.58
CA LYS A 23 -16.98 -23.16 9.73
C LYS A 23 -16.10 -23.44 8.53
N THR A 24 -16.49 -22.90 7.38
CA THR A 24 -15.80 -23.10 6.11
C THR A 24 -15.31 -21.78 5.57
N GLN A 25 -14.39 -21.86 4.62
CA GLN A 25 -13.83 -20.71 3.96
C GLN A 25 -14.83 -19.99 3.02
N MET A 26 -15.75 -20.73 2.41
CA MET A 26 -16.86 -20.15 1.65
C MET A 26 -17.78 -19.31 2.55
N GLN A 27 -18.12 -19.83 3.73
CA GLN A 27 -18.88 -19.06 4.74
C GLN A 27 -18.10 -17.84 5.21
N LEU A 28 -16.77 -17.94 5.29
CA LEU A 28 -15.93 -16.81 5.69
C LEU A 28 -16.07 -15.64 4.70
N GLN A 29 -16.06 -15.92 3.40
CA GLN A 29 -16.21 -14.90 2.35
C GLN A 29 -17.59 -14.25 2.38
N GLU A 30 -18.64 -15.04 2.55
CA GLU A 30 -20.02 -14.54 2.67
C GLU A 30 -20.18 -13.64 3.91
N THR A 31 -19.71 -14.12 5.07
CA THR A 31 -19.72 -13.35 6.31
C THR A 31 -18.88 -12.07 6.20
N TYR A 32 -17.75 -12.12 5.51
CA TYR A 32 -16.89 -10.95 5.30
C TYR A 32 -17.62 -9.84 4.54
N GLY A 33 -18.35 -10.16 3.46
CA GLY A 33 -19.12 -9.17 2.70
C GLY A 33 -20.15 -8.44 3.56
N GLY A 34 -20.92 -9.18 4.36
CA GLY A 34 -21.89 -8.60 5.29
C GLY A 34 -21.24 -7.78 6.42
N PHE A 35 -20.11 -8.24 6.93
CA PHE A 35 -19.35 -7.53 7.96
C PHE A 35 -18.76 -6.21 7.43
N LEU A 36 -18.20 -6.22 6.23
CA LEU A 36 -17.63 -5.03 5.59
C LEU A 36 -18.70 -3.98 5.30
N ALA A 37 -19.87 -4.40 4.82
CA ALA A 37 -21.02 -3.51 4.63
C ALA A 37 -21.46 -2.85 5.95
N PHE A 38 -21.45 -3.60 7.06
CA PHE A 38 -21.72 -3.07 8.39
C PHE A 38 -20.70 -2.01 8.83
N ILE A 39 -19.40 -2.25 8.59
CA ILE A 39 -18.33 -1.29 8.91
C ILE A 39 -18.53 0.01 8.12
N ARG A 40 -18.69 -0.09 6.80
CA ARG A 40 -18.88 1.08 5.91
C ARG A 40 -20.11 1.89 6.30
N THR A 41 -21.24 1.22 6.55
CA THR A 41 -22.48 1.86 7.02
C THR A 41 -22.27 2.55 8.38
N SER A 42 -21.55 1.91 9.29
CA SER A 42 -21.26 2.47 10.60
C SER A 42 -20.38 3.71 10.53
N ARG A 43 -19.35 3.69 9.68
CA ARG A 43 -18.51 4.87 9.39
C ARG A 43 -19.35 6.02 8.87
N GLN A 44 -20.17 5.77 7.84
CA GLN A 44 -21.00 6.78 7.21
C GLN A 44 -21.93 7.46 8.23
N LYS A 45 -22.66 6.67 9.03
CA LYS A 45 -23.54 7.17 10.09
C LYS A 45 -22.81 8.04 11.12
N MET A 46 -21.58 7.67 11.50
CA MET A 46 -20.79 8.44 12.46
C MET A 46 -20.26 9.75 11.86
N LEU A 47 -19.83 9.73 10.60
CA LEU A 47 -19.43 10.95 9.89
C LEU A 47 -20.59 11.94 9.74
N GLU A 48 -21.79 11.44 9.43
CA GLU A 48 -23.00 12.26 9.37
C GLU A 48 -23.37 12.88 10.72
N ARG A 49 -23.24 12.12 11.82
CA ARG A 49 -23.43 12.64 13.19
C ARG A 49 -22.42 13.74 13.50
N ALA A 50 -21.14 13.50 13.22
CA ALA A 50 -20.08 14.48 13.42
C ALA A 50 -20.34 15.77 12.61
N ALA A 51 -20.75 15.65 11.36
CA ALA A 51 -21.09 16.79 10.51
C ALA A 51 -22.30 17.58 11.02
N ARG A 52 -23.36 16.89 11.50
CA ARG A 52 -24.53 17.55 12.11
C ARG A 52 -24.17 18.31 13.38
N ALA A 53 -23.34 17.73 14.24
CA ALA A 53 -22.87 18.38 15.46
C ALA A 53 -22.04 19.65 15.14
N GLU A 54 -21.17 19.59 14.13
CA GLU A 54 -20.39 20.76 13.69
C GLU A 54 -21.30 21.86 13.09
N ALA A 55 -22.30 21.48 12.29
CA ALA A 55 -23.28 22.41 11.75
C ALA A 55 -24.14 23.07 12.84
N ALA A 56 -24.44 22.36 13.93
CA ALA A 56 -25.14 22.93 15.07
C ALA A 56 -24.29 23.97 15.82
N ARG A 57 -22.99 23.71 15.98
CA ARG A 57 -22.03 24.63 16.64
C ARG A 57 -21.81 25.93 15.87
N THR A 58 -21.75 25.85 14.55
CA THR A 58 -21.59 27.04 13.70
C THR A 58 -22.83 27.94 13.75
N ARG A 59 -24.04 27.37 13.91
CA ARG A 59 -25.28 28.13 14.07
C ARG A 59 -25.45 28.76 15.46
N SER A 60 -24.90 28.13 16.50
CA SER A 60 -24.98 28.63 17.88
C SER A 60 -23.88 29.64 18.23
N SER A 61 -23.16 30.17 17.23
CA SER A 61 -22.12 31.19 17.41
C SER A 61 -22.63 32.34 18.30
N PRO A 62 -22.01 32.57 19.47
CA PRO A 62 -22.58 33.39 20.51
C PRO A 62 -22.52 34.87 20.12
N LYS A 63 -23.68 35.46 19.82
CA LYS A 63 -23.83 36.92 19.78
C LYS A 63 -23.99 37.56 21.16
N ASP A 64 -24.14 36.76 22.23
CA ASP A 64 -24.30 37.28 23.60
C ASP A 64 -23.36 36.58 24.60
N PRO A 65 -22.28 37.25 25.04
CA PRO A 65 -21.29 36.67 25.97
C PRO A 65 -21.72 36.63 27.44
N LEU A 66 -22.96 37.00 27.78
CA LEU A 66 -23.35 37.30 29.16
C LEU A 66 -24.38 36.35 29.81
N ARG A 67 -24.73 35.22 29.18
CA ARG A 67 -25.70 34.29 29.77
C ARG A 67 -25.03 33.24 30.67
N THR A 68 -25.30 33.40 31.96
CA THR A 68 -24.69 32.81 33.14
C THR A 68 -24.81 31.28 33.22
N ALA A 69 -23.71 30.65 33.67
CA ALA A 69 -23.44 29.21 33.73
C ALA A 69 -24.11 28.45 34.90
N ALA A 70 -25.44 28.52 35.05
CA ALA A 70 -26.15 27.75 36.07
C ALA A 70 -26.93 26.57 35.44
N SER A 71 -26.50 25.35 35.76
CA SER A 71 -27.10 24.04 35.43
C SER A 71 -27.29 23.73 33.94
N ALA A 72 -26.21 23.33 33.26
CA ALA A 72 -26.31 22.71 31.95
C ALA A 72 -26.58 21.21 32.11
N SER A 73 -27.79 20.76 31.79
CA SER A 73 -28.07 19.36 31.50
C SER A 73 -27.04 18.81 30.50
N PRO A 74 -26.68 17.50 30.53
CA PRO A 74 -25.75 16.92 29.57
C PRO A 74 -26.18 17.32 28.16
N SER A 75 -25.28 18.02 27.47
CA SER A 75 -25.59 18.56 26.16
C SER A 75 -25.98 17.41 25.23
N HIS A 76 -26.97 17.66 24.37
CA HIS A 76 -27.41 16.68 23.35
C HIS A 76 -26.21 16.11 22.56
N ASP A 77 -25.20 16.93 22.28
CA ASP A 77 -23.92 16.55 21.66
C ASP A 77 -23.18 15.44 22.42
N SER A 78 -23.19 15.47 23.76
CA SER A 78 -22.53 14.46 24.59
C SER A 78 -23.19 13.09 24.43
N LEU A 79 -24.53 13.04 24.42
CA LEU A 79 -25.29 11.82 24.21
C LEU A 79 -25.05 11.24 22.81
N GLU A 80 -25.05 12.08 21.77
CA GLU A 80 -24.76 11.64 20.40
C GLU A 80 -23.33 11.12 20.25
N ALA A 81 -22.35 11.79 20.86
CA ALA A 81 -20.95 11.38 20.86
C ALA A 81 -20.76 10.05 21.61
N GLN A 82 -21.44 9.85 22.74
CA GLN A 82 -21.46 8.57 23.47
C GLN A 82 -22.08 7.46 22.61
N GLY A 83 -23.16 7.75 21.89
CA GLY A 83 -23.78 6.82 20.95
C GLY A 83 -22.85 6.42 19.80
N ALA A 84 -22.09 7.36 19.25
CA ALA A 84 -21.06 7.06 18.24
C ALA A 84 -19.89 6.26 18.83
N MET A 85 -19.43 6.60 20.04
CA MET A 85 -18.40 5.85 20.74
C MET A 85 -18.81 4.39 20.97
N SER A 86 -20.06 4.15 21.39
CA SER A 86 -20.62 2.80 21.54
C SER A 86 -20.62 2.03 20.22
N GLN A 87 -21.01 2.68 19.12
CA GLN A 87 -20.99 2.07 17.79
C GLN A 87 -19.55 1.74 17.33
N LEU A 88 -18.58 2.61 17.61
CA LEU A 88 -17.17 2.36 17.30
C LEU A 88 -16.61 1.19 18.11
N LYS A 89 -16.98 1.07 19.40
CA LYS A 89 -16.66 -0.11 20.23
C LYS A 89 -17.25 -1.39 19.65
N GLN A 90 -18.49 -1.36 19.13
CA GLN A 90 -19.09 -2.51 18.46
C GLN A 90 -18.32 -2.92 17.20
N VAL A 91 -17.92 -1.96 16.36
CA VAL A 91 -17.04 -2.21 15.19
C VAL A 91 -15.74 -2.88 15.65
N SER A 92 -15.12 -2.36 16.70
CA SER A 92 -13.87 -2.89 17.26
C SER A 92 -14.03 -4.35 17.72
N LEU A 93 -15.06 -4.65 18.50
CA LEU A 93 -15.34 -6.00 19.00
C LEU A 93 -15.66 -7.01 17.88
N LEU A 94 -16.42 -6.59 16.87
CA LEU A 94 -16.77 -7.44 15.73
C LEU A 94 -15.55 -7.73 14.84
N ALA A 95 -14.70 -6.73 14.61
CA ALA A 95 -13.45 -6.91 13.86
C ALA A 95 -12.50 -7.89 14.58
N GLY A 96 -12.32 -7.74 15.89
CA GLY A 96 -11.54 -8.69 16.68
C GLY A 96 -12.12 -10.11 16.67
N ALA A 97 -13.44 -10.23 16.81
CA ALA A 97 -14.13 -11.52 16.72
C ALA A 97 -13.97 -12.17 15.33
N PHE A 98 -14.03 -11.38 14.25
CA PHE A 98 -13.79 -11.84 12.89
C PHE A 98 -12.35 -12.34 12.71
N CYS A 99 -11.34 -11.59 13.15
CA CYS A 99 -9.93 -11.97 13.08
C CYS A 99 -9.66 -13.31 13.77
N ARG A 100 -10.13 -13.48 15.01
CA ARG A 100 -10.01 -14.76 15.73
C ARG A 100 -10.75 -15.90 15.04
N ARG A 101 -11.90 -15.62 14.41
CA ARG A 101 -12.64 -16.66 13.70
C ARG A 101 -11.92 -17.10 12.44
N VAL A 102 -11.35 -16.16 11.69
CA VAL A 102 -10.52 -16.46 10.52
C VAL A 102 -9.37 -17.35 10.94
N GLU A 103 -8.66 -16.98 12.00
CA GLU A 103 -7.57 -17.78 12.53
C GLU A 103 -8.03 -19.18 12.95
N TYR A 104 -9.15 -19.31 13.65
CA TYR A 104 -9.72 -20.61 14.01
C TYR A 104 -10.02 -21.47 12.77
N VAL A 105 -10.69 -20.90 11.76
CA VAL A 105 -11.03 -21.62 10.53
C VAL A 105 -9.75 -22.08 9.85
N LEU A 106 -8.76 -21.20 9.70
CA LEU A 106 -7.47 -21.55 9.12
C LEU A 106 -6.76 -22.65 9.91
N ARG A 107 -6.71 -22.57 11.25
CA ARG A 107 -6.11 -23.63 12.08
C ARG A 107 -6.84 -24.97 11.96
N SER A 108 -8.17 -24.95 11.93
CA SER A 108 -9.00 -26.16 11.93
C SER A 108 -9.11 -26.83 10.56
N THR A 109 -9.12 -26.07 9.49
CA THR A 109 -9.21 -26.59 8.11
C THR A 109 -7.83 -26.98 7.58
N TYR A 110 -6.75 -26.36 8.06
CA TYR A 110 -5.40 -26.52 7.53
C TYR A 110 -4.42 -27.12 8.55
N ALA A 111 -4.86 -28.08 9.36
CA ALA A 111 -4.01 -28.74 10.35
C ALA A 111 -2.74 -29.42 9.77
N TYR A 112 -2.61 -29.52 8.44
CA TYR A 112 -1.47 -30.13 7.74
C TYR A 112 -1.07 -29.43 6.41
N ALA A 113 -1.60 -28.23 6.13
CA ALA A 113 -1.56 -27.65 4.80
C ALA A 113 -0.73 -26.35 4.70
N ASP A 114 0.42 -26.30 5.38
CA ASP A 114 1.51 -25.37 5.00
C ASP A 114 1.96 -25.62 3.54
N VAL A 115 1.64 -26.79 2.98
CA VAL A 115 1.98 -27.21 1.61
C VAL A 115 1.02 -26.66 0.53
N ASP A 116 -0.26 -26.40 0.84
CA ASP A 116 -1.26 -26.00 -0.18
C ASP A 116 -1.28 -24.49 -0.47
N ASP A 117 -0.60 -23.67 0.33
CA ASP A 117 -0.27 -22.28 -0.04
C ASP A 117 0.69 -22.22 -1.26
N ALA A 118 1.30 -23.36 -1.64
CA ALA A 118 2.12 -23.51 -2.83
C ALA A 118 1.36 -24.14 -4.04
N MET A 119 0.03 -24.28 -4.00
CA MET A 119 -0.75 -24.57 -5.21
C MET A 119 -1.23 -23.26 -5.86
N PRO A 120 -0.84 -22.97 -7.13
CA PRO A 120 -0.98 -21.65 -7.76
C PRO A 120 -2.41 -21.15 -7.92
N HIS A 121 -3.39 -21.99 -7.62
CA HIS A 121 -4.81 -21.74 -7.82
C HIS A 121 -5.67 -22.14 -6.63
N GLY A 122 -5.10 -22.29 -5.42
CA GLY A 122 -5.95 -22.29 -4.22
C GLY A 122 -6.58 -20.91 -4.12
N PRO A 123 -7.85 -20.68 -4.51
CA PRO A 123 -8.43 -19.35 -4.68
C PRO A 123 -8.79 -18.75 -3.31
N ALA A 124 -8.08 -19.17 -2.27
CA ALA A 124 -8.63 -19.35 -0.96
C ALA A 124 -7.93 -18.51 0.10
N THR A 125 -6.61 -18.68 0.22
CA THR A 125 -5.78 -18.00 1.21
C THR A 125 -5.38 -16.61 0.75
N VAL A 126 -5.08 -16.41 -0.53
CA VAL A 126 -4.87 -15.08 -1.16
C VAL A 126 -6.05 -14.16 -0.85
N ARG A 127 -7.28 -14.67 -0.94
CA ARG A 127 -8.49 -13.88 -0.64
C ARG A 127 -8.59 -13.48 0.83
N VAL A 128 -8.11 -14.30 1.77
CA VAL A 128 -8.15 -13.96 3.20
C VAL A 128 -7.16 -12.84 3.53
N ASN A 129 -5.95 -12.86 2.98
CA ASN A 129 -4.99 -11.77 3.16
C ASN A 129 -5.54 -10.46 2.58
N THR A 130 -6.13 -10.50 1.38
CA THR A 130 -6.82 -9.35 0.80
C THR A 130 -7.94 -8.84 1.71
N CYS A 131 -8.79 -9.72 2.25
CA CYS A 131 -9.84 -9.34 3.19
C CYS A 131 -9.29 -8.68 4.47
N MET A 132 -8.17 -9.18 5.01
CA MET A 132 -7.55 -8.60 6.21
C MET A 132 -6.90 -7.25 5.94
N ALA A 133 -6.27 -7.09 4.77
CA ALA A 133 -5.71 -5.82 4.33
C ALA A 133 -6.81 -4.77 4.08
N GLU A 134 -7.91 -5.15 3.43
CA GLU A 134 -9.07 -4.29 3.22
C GLU A 134 -9.75 -3.92 4.55
N LEU A 135 -9.90 -4.88 5.48
CA LEU A 135 -10.36 -4.60 6.84
C LEU A 135 -9.46 -3.59 7.55
N ALA A 136 -8.13 -3.75 7.46
CA ALA A 136 -7.16 -2.80 8.02
C ALA A 136 -7.37 -1.38 7.46
N ALA A 137 -7.51 -1.28 6.13
CA ALA A 137 -7.74 -0.02 5.44
C ALA A 137 -9.05 0.64 5.87
N GLU A 138 -10.14 -0.12 5.95
CA GLU A 138 -11.45 0.38 6.36
C GLU A 138 -11.48 0.86 7.82
N LEU A 139 -10.77 0.18 8.72
CA LEU A 139 -10.62 0.62 10.11
C LEU A 139 -9.82 1.93 10.21
N ARG A 140 -8.76 2.10 9.42
CA ARG A 140 -7.98 3.36 9.37
C ARG A 140 -8.83 4.55 8.90
N LEU A 141 -9.80 4.33 8.01
CA LEU A 141 -10.68 5.38 7.50
C LEU A 141 -11.63 5.99 8.56
N PHE A 142 -11.75 5.42 9.76
CA PHE A 142 -12.45 6.09 10.86
C PHE A 142 -11.63 7.23 11.45
N ASN A 143 -10.29 7.19 11.35
CA ASN A 143 -9.40 8.17 11.96
C ASN A 143 -9.39 9.48 11.14
N THR A 144 -10.50 10.22 11.22
CA THR A 144 -10.67 11.52 10.56
C THR A 144 -10.60 12.65 11.59
N PRO A 145 -10.08 13.84 11.23
CA PRO A 145 -10.06 14.99 12.15
C PRO A 145 -11.45 15.37 12.67
N ALA A 146 -12.49 15.27 11.83
CA ALA A 146 -13.87 15.59 12.21
C ALA A 146 -14.40 14.61 13.26
N LEU A 147 -14.22 13.29 13.06
CA LEU A 147 -14.69 12.29 14.02
C LEU A 147 -13.92 12.37 15.33
N ASN A 148 -12.61 12.60 15.29
CA ASN A 148 -11.79 12.77 16.50
C ASN A 148 -12.24 13.98 17.33
N ARG A 149 -12.49 15.14 16.70
CA ARG A 149 -13.03 16.32 17.39
C ARG A 149 -14.41 16.05 17.98
N PHE A 150 -15.27 15.37 17.25
CA PHE A 150 -16.62 15.00 17.71
C PHE A 150 -16.57 14.10 18.94
N LEU A 151 -15.76 13.03 18.91
CA LEU A 151 -15.65 12.07 20.01
C LEU A 151 -14.91 12.63 21.23
N SER A 152 -14.01 13.60 21.04
CA SER A 152 -13.29 14.26 22.14
C SER A 152 -14.22 15.01 23.12
N VAL A 153 -15.45 15.34 22.70
CA VAL A 153 -16.43 16.01 23.58
C VAL A 153 -17.02 15.06 24.62
N ALA A 154 -17.19 13.77 24.28
CA ALA A 154 -17.69 12.77 25.23
C ALA A 154 -16.67 12.39 26.32
N GLY A 155 -15.37 12.58 26.06
CA GLY A 155 -14.29 12.13 26.95
C GLY A 155 -13.97 13.06 28.12
N LYS A 156 -14.50 14.29 28.15
CA LYS A 156 -14.07 15.29 29.15
C LYS A 156 -14.50 14.98 30.58
N ASP A 157 -15.61 14.27 30.77
CA ASP A 157 -16.17 14.02 32.11
C ASP A 157 -15.71 12.68 32.72
N GLU A 158 -15.14 11.77 31.92
CA GLU A 158 -14.75 10.42 32.39
C GLU A 158 -13.30 10.02 32.01
N ALA A 159 -12.49 10.89 31.40
CA ALA A 159 -11.16 10.50 30.93
C ALA A 159 -10.29 9.92 32.07
N PRO A 160 -9.94 8.63 32.03
CA PRO A 160 -8.91 8.08 32.89
C PRO A 160 -7.61 8.84 32.57
N THR A 161 -6.78 9.08 33.58
CA THR A 161 -5.47 9.79 33.51
C THR A 161 -4.43 9.18 32.56
N TRP A 162 -4.82 8.19 31.74
CA TRP A 162 -3.93 7.36 30.92
C TRP A 162 -4.01 7.72 29.43
N SER A 163 -4.42 8.94 29.09
CA SER A 163 -4.26 9.49 27.74
C SER A 163 -2.77 9.49 27.39
N ALA A 164 -2.27 8.38 26.83
CA ALA A 164 -0.95 8.30 26.22
C ALA A 164 -0.85 9.48 25.25
N ALA A 165 0.12 10.36 25.50
CA ALA A 165 0.22 11.64 24.82
C ALA A 165 0.26 11.42 23.30
N GLY A 166 -0.84 11.73 22.61
CA GLY A 166 -0.94 11.72 21.14
C GLY A 166 -1.86 10.68 20.50
N SER A 167 -2.45 9.72 21.24
CA SER A 167 -3.39 8.76 20.62
C SER A 167 -4.77 9.39 20.38
N SER A 168 -5.31 9.25 19.17
CA SER A 168 -6.66 9.76 18.87
C SER A 168 -7.74 8.93 19.59
N PRO A 169 -8.89 9.52 19.98
CA PRO A 169 -10.00 8.76 20.59
C PRO A 169 -10.48 7.59 19.73
N VAL A 170 -10.42 7.74 18.40
CA VAL A 170 -10.76 6.68 17.46
C VAL A 170 -9.75 5.52 17.57
N ASP A 171 -8.45 5.82 17.57
CA ASP A 171 -7.41 4.80 17.67
C ASP A 171 -7.50 4.05 19.00
N CYS A 172 -7.71 4.76 20.12
CA CYS A 172 -7.93 4.14 21.43
C CYS A 172 -9.10 3.16 21.42
N THR A 173 -10.19 3.52 20.74
CA THR A 173 -11.40 2.68 20.69
C THR A 173 -11.25 1.49 19.74
N LEU A 174 -10.50 1.67 18.66
CA LEU A 174 -10.18 0.62 17.69
C LEU A 174 -8.95 -0.22 18.07
N SER A 175 -8.29 0.09 19.18
CA SER A 175 -7.08 -0.60 19.65
C SER A 175 -7.24 -2.11 19.76
N TYR A 176 -8.40 -2.58 20.22
CA TYR A 176 -8.71 -4.01 20.32
C TYR A 176 -8.71 -4.70 18.93
N ALA A 177 -9.47 -4.16 17.98
CA ALA A 177 -9.51 -4.69 16.61
C ALA A 177 -8.16 -4.64 15.90
N THR A 178 -7.46 -3.52 16.03
CA THR A 178 -6.15 -3.32 15.40
C THR A 178 -5.09 -4.23 16.03
N GLY A 179 -5.17 -4.47 17.35
CA GLY A 179 -4.37 -5.47 18.04
C GLY A 179 -4.60 -6.88 17.49
N ASP A 180 -5.85 -7.37 17.47
CA ASP A 180 -6.19 -8.70 16.94
C ASP A 180 -5.75 -8.86 15.46
N LEU A 181 -5.85 -7.80 14.65
CA LEU A 181 -5.43 -7.81 13.25
C LEU A 181 -3.90 -7.86 13.11
N ASN A 182 -3.18 -7.10 13.94
CA ASN A 182 -1.72 -7.16 14.00
C ASN A 182 -1.23 -8.52 14.46
N ASP A 183 -1.88 -9.11 15.47
CA ASP A 183 -1.57 -10.46 15.95
C ASP A 183 -1.79 -11.49 14.84
N TYR A 184 -2.91 -11.41 14.11
CA TYR A 184 -3.15 -12.26 12.94
C TYR A 184 -2.01 -12.15 11.90
N CYS A 185 -1.63 -10.93 11.52
CA CYS A 185 -0.56 -10.70 10.55
C CYS A 185 0.79 -11.23 11.07
N LEU A 186 1.10 -11.01 12.35
CA LEU A 186 2.32 -11.51 12.98
C LEU A 186 2.37 -13.04 12.99
N TYR A 187 1.31 -13.71 13.42
CA TYR A 187 1.25 -15.16 13.43
C TYR A 187 1.36 -15.76 12.02
N ARG A 188 0.70 -15.14 11.03
CA ARG A 188 0.84 -15.55 9.62
C ARG A 188 2.27 -15.40 9.12
N ARG A 189 2.92 -14.28 9.45
CA ARG A 189 4.32 -14.03 9.09
C ARG A 189 5.26 -15.05 9.71
N LEU A 190 5.10 -15.35 11.00
CA LEU A 190 5.91 -16.34 11.71
C LEU A 190 5.77 -17.72 11.07
N ARG A 191 4.54 -18.16 10.76
CA ARG A 191 4.33 -19.44 10.07
C ARG A 191 4.92 -19.47 8.67
N ALA A 192 4.75 -18.41 7.90
CA ALA A 192 5.34 -18.32 6.57
C ALA A 192 6.88 -18.37 6.64
N HIS A 193 7.48 -17.76 7.68
CA HIS A 193 8.91 -17.87 7.93
C HIS A 193 9.31 -19.30 8.32
N ASP A 194 8.60 -19.96 9.21
CA ASP A 194 8.85 -21.36 9.59
C ASP A 194 8.75 -22.29 8.36
N TYR A 195 7.75 -22.06 7.50
CA TYR A 195 7.58 -22.82 6.27
C TYR A 195 8.68 -22.52 5.24
N LEU A 196 9.14 -21.27 5.13
CA LEU A 196 10.32 -20.93 4.33
C LEU A 196 11.53 -21.73 4.82
N GLN A 197 11.78 -21.76 6.14
CA GLN A 197 12.88 -22.55 6.70
C GLN A 197 12.75 -24.05 6.40
N GLN A 198 11.52 -24.60 6.47
CA GLN A 198 11.26 -25.98 6.07
C GLN A 198 11.58 -26.24 4.58
N LEU A 199 11.14 -25.36 3.68
CA LEU A 199 11.42 -25.47 2.24
C LEU A 199 12.93 -25.37 1.94
N LEU A 200 13.65 -24.55 2.69
CA LEU A 200 15.09 -24.38 2.57
C LEU A 200 15.87 -25.57 3.13
N ALA A 201 15.32 -26.29 4.10
CA ALA A 201 15.90 -27.51 4.64
C ALA A 201 15.68 -28.74 3.73
N GLN A 202 14.78 -28.66 2.74
CA GLN A 202 14.53 -29.76 1.81
C GLN A 202 15.70 -29.95 0.83
N PRO A 203 16.06 -31.21 0.51
CA PRO A 203 17.14 -31.49 -0.45
C PRO A 203 16.78 -31.06 -1.87
N GLN A 204 15.48 -31.02 -2.21
CA GLN A 204 14.98 -30.51 -3.48
C GLN A 204 14.37 -29.13 -3.24
N CYS A 205 15.08 -28.10 -3.70
CA CYS A 205 14.66 -26.73 -3.49
C CYS A 205 13.61 -26.34 -4.53
N ASN A 206 12.33 -26.26 -4.14
CA ASN A 206 11.27 -25.81 -5.03
C ASN A 206 11.26 -24.27 -5.10
N THR A 207 11.92 -23.70 -6.10
CA THR A 207 12.00 -22.25 -6.33
C THR A 207 10.62 -21.60 -6.34
N ALA A 208 9.63 -22.20 -7.00
CA ALA A 208 8.29 -21.62 -7.11
C ALA A 208 7.60 -21.52 -5.74
N SER A 209 7.74 -22.55 -4.89
CA SER A 209 7.23 -22.52 -3.52
C SER A 209 7.94 -21.44 -2.69
N ILE A 210 9.26 -21.34 -2.76
CA ILE A 210 10.05 -20.36 -2.02
C ILE A 210 9.67 -18.93 -2.42
N THR A 211 9.60 -18.64 -3.72
CA THR A 211 9.16 -17.34 -4.25
C THR A 211 7.79 -16.96 -3.70
N ARG A 212 6.83 -17.89 -3.68
CA ARG A 212 5.50 -17.61 -3.14
C ARG A 212 5.50 -17.32 -1.65
N VAL A 213 6.24 -18.09 -0.86
CA VAL A 213 6.35 -17.84 0.57
C VAL A 213 6.98 -16.48 0.84
N ILE A 214 7.99 -16.07 0.06
CA ILE A 214 8.56 -14.72 0.14
C ILE A 214 7.50 -13.65 -0.17
N VAL A 215 6.67 -13.85 -1.21
CA VAL A 215 5.55 -12.94 -1.52
C VAL A 215 4.56 -12.89 -0.35
N THR A 216 4.15 -14.03 0.22
CA THR A 216 3.24 -14.09 1.37
C THR A 216 3.81 -13.40 2.61
N ILE A 217 5.10 -13.59 2.92
CA ILE A 217 5.77 -12.86 4.00
C ILE A 217 5.64 -11.35 3.76
N ASN A 218 5.86 -10.90 2.53
CA ASN A 218 5.79 -9.49 2.17
C ASN A 218 4.37 -8.90 2.25
N GLU A 219 3.34 -9.67 1.86
CA GLU A 219 1.94 -9.25 2.01
C GLU A 219 1.54 -9.01 3.47
N THR A 220 2.15 -9.73 4.41
CA THR A 220 1.86 -9.60 5.86
C THR A 220 2.61 -8.47 6.56
N LEU A 221 3.53 -7.78 5.87
CA LEU A 221 4.27 -6.66 6.45
C LEU A 221 3.37 -5.41 6.53
N SER A 222 3.26 -4.84 7.72
CA SER A 222 2.34 -3.73 8.04
C SER A 222 2.64 -2.41 7.31
N ALA A 223 3.85 -2.26 6.76
CA ALA A 223 4.25 -1.11 5.96
C ALA A 223 5.12 -1.58 4.78
N PRO A 224 4.72 -1.32 3.52
CA PRO A 224 5.64 -1.45 2.41
C PRO A 224 6.79 -0.46 2.62
N VAL A 225 8.02 -0.87 2.29
CA VAL A 225 9.16 0.06 2.27
C VAL A 225 8.82 1.18 1.30
N ASP A 226 8.73 2.42 1.78
CA ASP A 226 8.39 3.54 0.93
C ASP A 226 9.56 3.82 -0.01
N ALA A 227 9.47 3.32 -1.25
CA ALA A 227 10.52 3.54 -2.25
C ALA A 227 10.85 5.02 -2.45
N PHE A 228 9.90 5.94 -2.20
CA PHE A 228 10.15 7.38 -2.31
C PHE A 228 10.99 7.95 -1.17
N GLU A 229 11.08 7.29 -0.01
CA GLU A 229 12.01 7.70 1.05
C GLU A 229 13.47 7.53 0.61
N LEU A 230 13.76 6.58 -0.31
CA LEU A 230 15.09 6.45 -0.91
C LEU A 230 15.44 7.60 -1.86
N CYS A 231 14.43 8.31 -2.37
CA CYS A 231 14.62 9.48 -3.23
C CYS A 231 14.75 10.79 -2.44
N ALA A 232 14.44 10.78 -1.14
CA ALA A 232 14.50 11.97 -0.29
C ALA A 232 15.96 12.21 0.16
N GLY A 233 16.78 12.71 -0.77
CA GLY A 233 18.13 13.18 -0.47
C GLY A 233 18.11 14.54 0.24
N ASP A 234 19.13 14.81 1.06
CA ASP A 234 19.28 16.02 1.89
C ASP A 234 19.88 17.21 1.11
N GLU A 235 19.93 17.14 -0.22
CA GLU A 235 20.63 18.11 -1.05
C GLU A 235 19.69 18.99 -1.89
N ALA A 236 20.18 20.17 -2.28
CA ALA A 236 19.47 21.21 -3.05
C ALA A 236 19.01 20.78 -4.47
N VAL A 237 19.11 19.49 -4.81
CA VAL A 237 18.70 18.91 -6.09
C VAL A 237 17.45 18.07 -5.87
N GLU A 238 16.30 18.59 -6.29
CA GLU A 238 15.03 17.88 -6.22
C GLU A 238 14.95 16.85 -7.37
N THR A 239 15.04 15.56 -7.02
CA THR A 239 14.79 14.49 -7.98
C THR A 239 13.29 14.35 -8.18
N THR A 240 12.76 14.79 -9.32
CA THR A 240 11.32 14.77 -9.63
C THR A 240 10.84 13.48 -10.28
N CYS A 241 11.73 12.79 -10.99
CA CYS A 241 11.43 11.59 -11.76
C CYS A 241 12.65 10.67 -11.83
N VAL A 242 12.45 9.38 -11.55
CA VAL A 242 13.48 8.35 -11.75
C VAL A 242 12.94 7.29 -12.68
N VAL A 243 13.74 6.79 -13.61
CA VAL A 243 13.37 5.68 -14.50
C VAL A 243 14.26 4.49 -14.17
N THR A 244 13.68 3.34 -13.85
CA THR A 244 14.40 2.09 -13.58
C THR A 244 13.96 1.00 -14.54
N PRO A 245 14.88 0.17 -15.09
CA PRO A 245 14.50 -0.87 -16.04
C PRO A 245 13.59 -1.94 -15.39
N LEU A 246 12.64 -2.48 -16.15
CA LEU A 246 11.88 -3.69 -15.76
C LEU A 246 12.60 -4.99 -16.14
N ARG A 247 13.76 -4.89 -16.78
CA ARG A 247 14.64 -6.00 -17.08
C ARG A 247 15.34 -6.50 -15.81
N ASP A 248 15.16 -7.77 -15.50
CA ASP A 248 15.83 -8.43 -14.39
C ASP A 248 17.35 -8.48 -14.64
N PRO A 249 18.20 -7.97 -13.74
CA PRO A 249 19.65 -8.01 -13.90
C PRO A 249 20.22 -9.43 -13.94
N ILE A 250 19.49 -10.43 -13.43
CA ILE A 250 19.95 -11.83 -13.37
C ILE A 250 19.63 -12.57 -14.68
N SER A 251 18.35 -12.63 -15.08
CA SER A 251 17.93 -13.38 -16.27
C SER A 251 17.95 -12.57 -17.57
N GLN A 252 18.06 -11.24 -17.49
CA GLN A 252 17.88 -10.32 -18.61
C GLN A 252 16.48 -10.37 -19.26
N THR A 253 15.50 -11.00 -18.60
CA THR A 253 14.08 -11.02 -19.01
C THR A 253 13.29 -9.96 -18.26
N VAL A 254 12.03 -9.71 -18.65
CA VAL A 254 11.14 -8.87 -17.84
C VAL A 254 10.94 -9.50 -16.46
N MET A 255 10.98 -8.69 -15.41
CA MET A 255 10.66 -9.10 -14.04
C MET A 255 9.18 -9.50 -13.96
N ARG A 256 8.88 -10.56 -13.22
CA ARG A 256 7.52 -10.98 -12.87
C ARG A 256 7.18 -10.64 -11.42
N THR A 257 8.18 -10.72 -10.55
CA THR A 257 8.03 -10.37 -9.13
C THR A 257 9.19 -9.45 -8.76
N PRO A 258 9.06 -8.13 -9.01
CA PRO A 258 10.11 -7.17 -8.74
C PRO A 258 10.32 -7.04 -7.23
N ALA A 259 11.57 -7.19 -6.79
CA ALA A 259 11.94 -7.14 -5.40
C ALA A 259 13.35 -6.55 -5.18
N ARG A 260 13.65 -6.24 -3.92
CA ARG A 260 14.96 -5.80 -3.44
C ARG A 260 15.23 -6.32 -2.03
N GLY A 261 16.46 -6.22 -1.53
CA GLY A 261 16.73 -6.51 -0.12
C GLY A 261 16.19 -5.41 0.80
N SER A 262 15.79 -5.75 2.03
CA SER A 262 15.27 -4.78 3.00
C SER A 262 16.23 -3.64 3.35
N ASN A 263 17.53 -3.87 3.17
CA ASN A 263 18.60 -2.91 3.49
C ASN A 263 19.20 -2.28 2.23
N CYS A 264 18.68 -2.61 1.04
CA CYS A 264 19.14 -2.03 -0.20
C CYS A 264 18.67 -0.57 -0.31
N VAL A 265 19.59 0.34 -0.62
CA VAL A 265 19.34 1.77 -0.74
C VAL A 265 19.12 2.24 -2.19
N HIS A 266 18.88 1.29 -3.11
CA HIS A 266 18.67 1.56 -4.53
C HIS A 266 17.20 1.32 -4.93
N LEU A 267 16.78 1.96 -6.02
CA LEU A 267 15.42 1.83 -6.55
C LEU A 267 15.28 0.66 -7.52
N GLU A 268 16.36 0.27 -8.17
CA GLU A 268 16.42 -0.85 -9.09
C GLU A 268 16.04 -2.15 -8.37
N MET A 269 15.43 -3.07 -9.11
CA MET A 269 14.88 -4.31 -8.57
C MET A 269 15.42 -5.51 -9.35
N PHE A 270 15.22 -6.68 -8.78
CA PHE A 270 15.47 -7.96 -9.41
C PHE A 270 14.25 -8.87 -9.27
N ASP A 271 14.17 -9.89 -10.12
CA ASP A 271 13.10 -10.88 -10.02
C ASP A 271 13.35 -11.86 -8.88
N VAL A 272 12.36 -12.05 -7.99
CA VAL A 272 12.48 -12.98 -6.84
C VAL A 272 12.80 -14.40 -7.30
N GLU A 273 12.14 -14.91 -8.33
CA GLU A 273 12.32 -16.29 -8.79
C GLU A 273 13.74 -16.50 -9.31
N ASN A 274 14.25 -15.56 -10.10
CA ASN A 274 15.61 -15.64 -10.63
C ASN A 274 16.67 -15.45 -9.55
N PHE A 275 16.43 -14.58 -8.55
CA PHE A 275 17.32 -14.45 -7.39
C PHE A 275 17.37 -15.72 -6.54
N VAL A 276 16.23 -16.37 -6.31
CA VAL A 276 16.17 -17.65 -5.60
C VAL A 276 16.94 -18.72 -6.37
N LYS A 277 16.76 -18.83 -7.70
CA LYS A 277 17.53 -19.78 -8.55
C LYS A 277 19.04 -19.50 -8.47
N ALA A 278 19.45 -18.24 -8.60
CA ALA A 278 20.86 -17.85 -8.54
C ALA A 278 21.48 -18.13 -7.16
N THR A 279 20.72 -17.91 -6.09
CA THR A 279 21.15 -18.21 -4.71
C THR A 279 21.31 -19.71 -4.51
N GLN A 280 20.32 -20.51 -4.93
CA GLN A 280 20.36 -21.97 -4.83
C GLN A 280 21.58 -22.59 -5.53
N GLN A 281 22.00 -22.04 -6.68
CA GLN A 281 23.20 -22.51 -7.39
C GLN A 281 24.50 -22.26 -6.60
N ARG A 282 24.51 -21.30 -5.67
CA ARG A 282 25.69 -20.92 -4.87
C ARG A 282 25.70 -21.53 -3.47
N SER A 283 24.53 -21.77 -2.87
CA SER A 283 24.37 -22.11 -1.45
C SER A 283 24.43 -23.62 -1.15
N LEU A 284 25.44 -24.33 -1.65
CA LEU A 284 25.68 -25.73 -1.24
C LEU A 284 26.27 -25.77 0.19
N GLY A 285 25.42 -25.72 1.22
CA GLY A 285 25.78 -26.09 2.59
C GLY A 285 25.93 -24.97 3.62
N THR A 286 25.40 -23.75 3.37
CA THR A 286 25.40 -22.66 4.38
C THR A 286 24.07 -22.59 5.13
N VAL A 287 24.13 -22.28 6.43
CA VAL A 287 22.96 -22.10 7.32
C VAL A 287 22.13 -20.87 6.93
N ASP A 288 22.79 -19.82 6.41
CA ASP A 288 22.13 -18.63 5.89
C ASP A 288 21.87 -18.77 4.39
N VAL A 289 20.62 -19.06 4.02
CA VAL A 289 20.23 -19.09 2.61
C VAL A 289 19.97 -17.66 2.14
N GLY A 290 20.88 -17.17 1.30
CA GLY A 290 20.89 -15.83 0.76
C GLY A 290 22.05 -15.64 -0.21
N GLY A 291 22.07 -14.48 -0.87
CA GLY A 291 23.07 -14.17 -1.87
C GLY A 291 23.38 -12.66 -1.93
N PRO A 292 24.49 -12.27 -2.55
CA PRO A 292 24.76 -10.85 -2.79
C PRO A 292 23.70 -10.26 -3.72
N CYS A 293 23.22 -9.06 -3.41
CA CYS A 293 22.35 -8.28 -4.27
C CYS A 293 22.99 -8.11 -5.65
N PRO A 294 22.27 -8.37 -6.76
CA PRO A 294 22.83 -8.19 -8.11
C PRO A 294 23.16 -6.73 -8.46
N LEU A 295 22.70 -5.77 -7.66
CA LEU A 295 22.84 -4.33 -7.91
C LEU A 295 23.88 -3.68 -6.99
N CYS A 296 23.78 -3.89 -5.67
CA CYS A 296 24.68 -3.26 -4.69
C CYS A 296 25.64 -4.23 -3.98
N SER A 297 25.63 -5.52 -4.33
CA SER A 297 26.45 -6.59 -3.72
C SER A 297 26.26 -6.83 -2.21
N GLN A 298 25.40 -6.07 -1.53
CA GLN A 298 25.04 -6.34 -0.13
C GLN A 298 24.39 -7.71 0.00
N PHE A 299 24.73 -8.47 1.05
CA PHE A 299 24.12 -9.78 1.27
C PHE A 299 22.63 -9.67 1.62
N ILE A 300 21.79 -10.43 0.92
CA ILE A 300 20.34 -10.49 1.13
C ILE A 300 19.98 -11.92 1.54
N SER A 301 19.52 -12.09 2.78
CA SER A 301 18.82 -13.31 3.20
C SER A 301 17.49 -13.43 2.46
N LEU A 302 17.08 -14.65 2.09
CA LEU A 302 15.78 -14.85 1.43
C LEU A 302 14.60 -14.30 2.26
N ALA A 303 14.67 -14.33 3.59
CA ALA A 303 13.66 -13.73 4.48
C ALA A 303 13.71 -12.18 4.52
N ALA A 304 14.81 -11.59 4.09
CA ALA A 304 15.02 -10.14 3.99
C ALA A 304 14.61 -9.57 2.62
N ILE A 305 14.20 -10.39 1.66
CA ILE A 305 13.67 -9.93 0.38
C ILE A 305 12.37 -9.17 0.60
N ARG A 306 12.23 -8.04 -0.10
CA ARG A 306 11.05 -7.18 -0.12
C ARG A 306 10.51 -7.05 -1.53
N VAL A 307 9.29 -7.50 -1.74
CA VAL A 307 8.56 -7.35 -3.02
C VAL A 307 8.06 -5.92 -3.12
N ASP A 308 8.32 -5.27 -4.24
CA ASP A 308 7.82 -3.91 -4.48
C ASP A 308 6.38 -3.95 -5.00
N ARG A 309 5.45 -3.66 -4.10
CA ARG A 309 4.01 -3.70 -4.40
C ARG A 309 3.60 -2.63 -5.41
N ARG A 310 4.22 -1.45 -5.38
CA ARG A 310 3.88 -0.37 -6.32
C ARG A 310 4.32 -0.69 -7.74
N ALA A 311 5.49 -1.32 -7.88
CA ALA A 311 5.96 -1.84 -9.15
C ALA A 311 5.01 -2.91 -9.71
N MET A 312 4.59 -3.87 -8.87
CA MET A 312 3.60 -4.89 -9.24
C MET A 312 2.26 -4.28 -9.69
N GLU A 313 1.71 -3.33 -8.91
CA GLU A 313 0.46 -2.65 -9.23
C GLU A 313 0.57 -1.89 -10.56
N ALA A 314 1.67 -1.17 -10.79
CA ALA A 314 1.91 -0.46 -12.05
C ALA A 314 2.03 -1.42 -13.25
N MET A 315 2.68 -2.57 -13.07
CA MET A 315 2.78 -3.62 -14.10
C MET A 315 1.40 -4.21 -14.44
N GLU A 316 0.59 -4.53 -13.43
CA GLU A 316 -0.78 -5.04 -13.64
C GLU A 316 -1.69 -4.01 -14.31
N GLU A 317 -1.62 -2.74 -13.90
CA GLU A 317 -2.39 -1.66 -14.52
C GLU A 317 -2.02 -1.52 -15.99
N TYR A 318 -0.73 -1.53 -16.31
CA TYR A 318 -0.24 -1.48 -17.68
C TYR A 318 -0.82 -2.60 -18.55
N GLU A 319 -0.81 -3.84 -18.05
CA GLU A 319 -1.39 -4.99 -18.75
C GLU A 319 -2.92 -4.88 -18.92
N LYS A 320 -3.64 -4.37 -17.90
CA LYS A 320 -5.10 -4.16 -17.94
C LYS A 320 -5.48 -3.09 -18.97
N PHE A 321 -4.82 -1.92 -18.94
CA PHE A 321 -5.09 -0.83 -19.87
C PHE A 321 -4.82 -1.22 -21.34
N ASN A 322 -3.80 -2.05 -21.58
CA ASN A 322 -3.53 -2.59 -22.91
C ASN A 322 -4.50 -3.70 -23.33
N GLY A 323 -5.28 -4.28 -22.41
CA GLY A 323 -6.24 -5.36 -22.67
C GLY A 323 -7.57 -4.87 -23.26
N ASP A 324 -8.03 -3.68 -22.84
CA ASP A 324 -9.39 -3.16 -23.08
C ASP A 324 -9.52 -2.24 -24.31
N SER A 325 -8.41 -1.89 -24.96
CA SER A 325 -8.47 -1.13 -26.21
C SER A 325 -8.97 -2.04 -27.35
N SER A 326 -10.23 -1.85 -27.78
CA SER A 326 -10.82 -2.63 -28.88
C SER A 326 -10.23 -2.30 -30.25
N ASP A 327 -9.33 -1.32 -30.33
CA ASP A 327 -8.56 -1.06 -31.53
C ASP A 327 -7.42 -2.08 -31.61
N THR A 328 -7.56 -3.00 -32.57
CA THR A 328 -6.68 -4.12 -32.95
C THR A 328 -5.21 -3.77 -33.23
N ALA A 329 -4.78 -2.52 -33.01
CA ALA A 329 -3.40 -2.08 -33.17
C ALA A 329 -2.55 -2.55 -31.97
N ALA A 330 -2.14 -3.82 -32.04
CA ALA A 330 -1.09 -4.48 -31.26
C ALA A 330 -1.08 -4.21 -29.74
N ARG A 331 -1.69 -5.14 -28.98
CA ARG A 331 -1.39 -5.31 -27.57
C ARG A 331 0.12 -5.40 -27.40
N VAL A 332 0.73 -4.45 -26.68
CA VAL A 332 2.15 -4.51 -26.38
C VAL A 332 2.28 -5.22 -25.02
N PRO A 333 2.74 -6.48 -24.99
CA PRO A 333 3.00 -7.17 -23.72
C PRO A 333 4.14 -6.48 -22.98
N LEU A 334 4.18 -6.63 -21.65
CA LEU A 334 5.38 -6.26 -20.90
C LEU A 334 6.58 -7.02 -21.45
N ASP A 335 7.61 -6.29 -21.82
CA ASP A 335 8.87 -6.83 -22.30
C ASP A 335 10.05 -6.27 -21.51
N ALA A 336 11.26 -6.70 -21.88
CA ALA A 336 12.47 -6.30 -21.20
C ALA A 336 12.98 -4.90 -21.62
N ASP A 337 12.29 -4.20 -22.52
CA ASP A 337 12.56 -2.81 -22.90
C ASP A 337 11.61 -1.82 -22.18
N CYS A 338 10.65 -2.34 -21.41
CA CYS A 338 9.86 -1.58 -20.46
C CYS A 338 10.70 -1.08 -19.27
N ALA A 339 10.26 0.02 -18.68
CA ALA A 339 10.84 0.60 -17.46
C ALA A 339 9.73 1.10 -16.53
N LEU A 340 10.06 1.33 -15.27
CA LEU A 340 9.21 1.99 -14.29
C LEU A 340 9.65 3.43 -14.15
N GLU A 341 8.70 4.35 -14.34
CA GLU A 341 8.86 5.75 -14.04
C GLU A 341 8.31 6.04 -12.63
N TRP A 342 9.19 6.45 -11.74
CA TRP A 342 8.92 6.85 -10.36
C TRP A 342 8.79 8.37 -10.30
N ASN A 343 7.56 8.88 -10.24
CA ASN A 343 7.31 10.30 -10.03
C ASN A 343 7.29 10.58 -8.52
N THR A 344 8.33 11.22 -8.01
CA THR A 344 8.53 11.48 -6.57
C THR A 344 7.57 12.53 -6.04
N GLU A 345 7.25 13.56 -6.84
CA GLU A 345 6.32 14.64 -6.49
C GLU A 345 4.90 14.11 -6.28
N ARG A 346 4.42 13.30 -7.23
CA ARG A 346 3.08 12.70 -7.19
C ARG A 346 3.05 11.41 -6.37
N ARG A 347 4.22 10.87 -6.04
CA ARG A 347 4.40 9.57 -5.39
C ARG A 347 3.68 8.45 -6.15
N THR A 348 3.79 8.49 -7.49
CA THR A 348 3.18 7.52 -8.40
C THR A 348 4.25 6.73 -9.15
N VAL A 349 3.93 5.49 -9.49
CA VAL A 349 4.76 4.62 -10.33
C VAL A 349 3.95 4.24 -11.55
N ARG A 350 4.55 4.32 -12.74
CA ARG A 350 3.90 3.87 -13.98
C ARG A 350 4.89 3.14 -14.88
N VAL A 351 4.41 2.20 -15.68
CA VAL A 351 5.23 1.56 -16.71
C VAL A 351 5.35 2.49 -17.90
N VAL A 352 6.57 2.68 -18.37
CA VAL A 352 6.90 3.42 -19.60
C VAL A 352 7.63 2.49 -20.56
N HIS A 353 7.36 2.61 -21.85
CA HIS A 353 8.17 1.94 -22.87
C HIS A 353 9.40 2.79 -23.14
N GLY A 354 10.57 2.16 -23.08
CA GLY A 354 11.77 2.77 -23.61
C GLY A 354 11.57 3.01 -25.10
N LYS A 355 11.25 4.25 -25.49
CA LYS A 355 11.60 4.68 -26.83
C LYS A 355 13.12 4.61 -26.86
N ARG A 356 13.67 3.48 -27.32
CA ARG A 356 14.97 3.52 -27.98
C ARG A 356 14.76 4.57 -29.05
N SER A 357 15.14 5.82 -28.78
CA SER A 357 15.39 6.76 -29.84
C SER A 357 16.39 6.00 -30.69
N ALA A 358 15.92 5.47 -31.82
CA ALA A 358 16.81 5.17 -32.90
C ALA A 358 17.55 6.48 -33.09
N MET A 359 18.76 6.54 -32.53
CA MET A 359 19.69 7.62 -32.77
C MET A 359 19.92 7.50 -34.27
N ASP A 360 19.19 8.30 -35.03
CA ASP A 360 19.50 8.54 -36.42
C ASP A 360 20.98 8.90 -36.44
N ALA A 361 21.78 8.02 -37.04
CA ALA A 361 23.21 8.12 -37.18
C ALA A 361 23.64 9.26 -38.15
N SER A 362 22.91 10.38 -38.13
CA SER A 362 22.99 11.44 -39.13
C SER A 362 23.21 12.84 -38.54
N THR A 363 23.59 12.98 -37.26
CA THR A 363 23.92 14.30 -36.70
C THR A 363 25.26 14.30 -35.97
N THR A 364 26.29 13.78 -36.64
CA THR A 364 27.68 14.18 -36.44
C THR A 364 28.22 14.66 -37.78
N ALA A 365 27.84 15.87 -38.15
CA ALA A 365 28.64 16.72 -39.03
C ALA A 365 29.12 17.89 -38.18
N LEU A 366 30.33 17.73 -37.63
CA LEU A 366 31.18 18.83 -37.24
C LEU A 366 31.33 19.76 -38.44
N THR A 367 30.70 20.93 -38.40
CA THR A 367 31.18 22.10 -39.15
C THR A 367 31.96 22.94 -38.17
N GLU A 368 33.26 22.70 -38.13
CA GLU A 368 34.24 23.67 -37.66
C GLU A 368 34.31 24.84 -38.65
N ASP A 369 34.64 26.01 -38.09
CA ASP A 369 35.14 27.23 -38.71
C ASP A 369 34.26 28.07 -39.66
N GLY A 370 33.94 29.26 -39.16
CA GLY A 370 33.34 30.36 -39.92
C GLY A 370 33.31 31.64 -39.09
N ASN A 371 34.45 32.31 -39.04
CA ASN A 371 34.72 33.58 -38.38
C ASN A 371 33.85 34.76 -38.92
N ASP A 372 33.70 35.77 -38.07
CA ASP A 372 33.61 37.23 -38.36
C ASP A 372 32.39 38.02 -37.90
N ALA A 373 32.76 39.17 -37.31
CA ALA A 373 31.97 40.17 -36.61
C ALA A 373 31.20 41.10 -37.55
N ASP A 374 30.02 41.56 -37.12
CA ASP A 374 29.70 42.99 -36.93
C ASP A 374 28.22 43.22 -36.51
N THR A 375 28.06 44.01 -35.45
CA THR A 375 26.85 44.63 -34.84
C THR A 375 26.00 45.51 -35.80
N PRO A 376 24.85 46.19 -35.44
CA PRO A 376 24.06 46.27 -34.18
C PRO A 376 22.50 46.31 -34.28
N ARG A 377 21.85 46.25 -33.10
CA ARG A 377 20.58 46.91 -32.64
C ARG A 377 19.28 46.81 -33.48
N LYS A 378 18.26 46.19 -32.87
CA LYS A 378 16.91 46.81 -32.80
C LYS A 378 16.11 46.34 -31.58
N SER A 379 15.76 47.31 -30.73
CA SER A 379 14.79 47.22 -29.65
C SER A 379 13.37 46.99 -30.19
N SER A 380 12.56 46.19 -29.51
CA SER A 380 11.27 46.67 -28.96
C SER A 380 10.51 45.59 -28.20
N ARG A 381 9.95 46.03 -27.06
CA ARG A 381 8.61 45.71 -26.54
C ARG A 381 8.47 44.51 -25.60
N SER A 382 8.34 44.91 -24.34
CA SER A 382 7.80 44.27 -23.16
C SER A 382 6.49 43.47 -23.35
N GLU A 383 6.51 42.23 -22.87
CA GLU A 383 5.39 41.54 -22.22
C GLU A 383 5.94 40.78 -20.98
N PRO A 384 5.20 40.73 -19.84
CA PRO A 384 5.67 40.03 -18.65
C PRO A 384 5.38 38.54 -18.80
N ALA A 385 6.32 37.80 -19.40
CA ALA A 385 6.31 36.35 -19.35
C ALA A 385 6.70 35.91 -17.93
N GLY A 386 5.75 35.30 -17.22
CA GLY A 386 6.03 34.59 -15.97
C GLY A 386 7.19 33.64 -16.21
N THR A 387 8.25 33.79 -15.41
CA THR A 387 9.49 33.02 -15.49
C THR A 387 9.23 31.57 -15.11
N ALA A 388 8.68 30.79 -16.03
CA ALA A 388 8.83 29.35 -16.02
C ALA A 388 10.31 29.08 -16.36
N THR A 389 11.13 28.89 -15.32
CA THR A 389 12.50 28.42 -15.49
C THR A 389 12.43 27.11 -16.25
N LYS A 390 12.96 27.12 -17.48
CA LYS A 390 12.97 25.96 -18.36
C LYS A 390 14.00 24.98 -17.80
N LYS A 391 13.55 24.08 -16.92
CA LYS A 391 14.40 23.05 -16.29
C LYS A 391 15.16 22.30 -17.39
N ARG A 392 16.49 22.23 -17.29
CA ARG A 392 17.32 21.52 -18.25
C ARG A 392 17.23 20.03 -17.95
N ARG A 393 16.84 19.24 -18.95
CA ARG A 393 16.85 17.78 -18.90
C ARG A 393 18.29 17.31 -19.09
N ILE A 394 18.85 16.65 -18.09
CA ILE A 394 20.20 16.05 -18.11
C ILE A 394 20.01 14.53 -18.00
N GLU A 395 20.59 13.77 -18.94
CA GLU A 395 20.52 12.30 -18.93
C GLU A 395 21.91 11.74 -18.62
N ILE A 396 22.07 11.05 -17.49
CA ILE A 396 23.34 10.44 -17.05
C ILE A 396 23.08 8.97 -16.74
N GLY A 397 23.68 8.06 -17.50
CA GLY A 397 23.59 6.62 -17.24
C GLY A 397 22.17 6.03 -17.31
N GLY A 398 21.24 6.67 -18.03
CA GLY A 398 19.82 6.27 -18.08
C GLY A 398 18.93 6.92 -17.03
N HIS A 399 19.49 7.72 -16.11
CA HIS A 399 18.72 8.56 -15.19
C HIS A 399 18.47 9.93 -15.83
N VAL A 400 17.21 10.39 -15.77
CA VAL A 400 16.82 11.72 -16.26
C VAL A 400 16.69 12.66 -15.07
N LEU A 401 17.60 13.61 -14.97
CA LEU A 401 17.61 14.67 -13.95
C LEU A 401 17.09 15.98 -14.55
N TYR A 402 16.39 16.78 -13.75
CA TYR A 402 15.97 18.13 -14.12
C TYR A 402 16.69 19.12 -13.23
N ALA A 403 17.64 19.86 -13.79
CA ALA A 403 18.35 20.92 -13.09
C ALA A 403 17.68 22.27 -13.36
N ASP A 404 17.54 23.09 -12.31
CA ASP A 404 17.08 24.48 -12.40
C ASP A 404 18.14 25.43 -13.00
#